data_AF-A0A7S0VXF0-F1
#
_entry.id   AF-A0A7S0VXF0-F1
#
_cell.length_a   1.000
_cell.length_b   1.000
_cell.length_c   1.000
_cell.angle_alpha   90.00
_cell.angle_beta   90.00
_cell.angle_gamma   90.00
#
_symmetry.space_group_name_H-M   'P 1'
#
loop_
_entity.id
_entity.type
_entity.pdbx_description
1 polymer ?
#
loop_
_entity_poly.entity_id
_entity_poly.type
_entity_poly.pdbx_seq_one_letter_code
_entity_poly.pdbx_strand_id
1 'polypeptide(L)'
;KGFFKNGLMDGSGEMTFKGGVYDGDWKGGMREGKGRLTMTNGTLYDGEFRKQKQHGFGVQTLPDGEVYRGGWAGGLREGESTCMLGNGDGYQGSFVRGLCQGQGRWRSK
;
A
#
# COMPACT_ATOMS: atom_id res chain seq x y z
N LYS A 1 -13.26 -12.72 7.95
CA LYS A 1 -13.01 -14.13 8.37
C LYS A 1 -11.53 -14.27 8.71
N GLY A 2 -11.11 -15.02 9.73
CA GLY A 2 -9.67 -15.12 10.03
C GLY A 2 -9.37 -15.91 11.29
N PHE A 3 -8.08 -15.99 11.60
CA PHE A 3 -7.56 -16.62 12.82
C PHE A 3 -7.62 -15.62 13.99
N PHE A 4 -7.98 -16.12 15.17
CA PHE A 4 -8.09 -15.32 16.40
C PHE A 4 -7.31 -15.96 17.53
N LYS A 5 -6.60 -15.13 18.30
CA LYS A 5 -5.91 -15.50 19.54
C LYS A 5 -6.28 -14.51 20.63
N ASN A 6 -6.77 -15.00 21.77
CA ASN A 6 -7.25 -14.16 22.89
C ASN A 6 -8.30 -13.11 22.48
N GLY A 7 -9.18 -13.45 21.52
CA GLY A 7 -10.21 -12.53 21.00
C GLY A 7 -9.71 -11.48 20.00
N LEU A 8 -8.41 -11.47 19.67
CA LEU A 8 -7.81 -10.57 18.69
C LEU A 8 -7.44 -11.33 17.43
N MET A 9 -7.51 -10.69 16.25
CA MET A 9 -7.02 -11.31 15.02
C MET A 9 -5.51 -11.57 15.08
N ASP A 10 -5.09 -12.77 14.74
CA ASP A 10 -3.70 -13.20 14.81
C ASP A 10 -3.47 -14.30 13.77
N GLY A 11 -2.56 -14.10 12.82
CA GLY A 11 -2.44 -14.90 11.60
C GLY A 11 -3.15 -14.25 10.40
N SER A 12 -3.50 -15.01 9.38
CA SER A 12 -4.15 -14.46 8.18
C SER A 12 -5.65 -14.22 8.36
N GLY A 13 -6.17 -13.20 7.70
CA GLY A 13 -7.61 -12.98 7.65
C GLY A 13 -8.05 -11.67 7.01
N GLU A 14 -9.35 -11.62 6.79
CA GLU A 14 -10.08 -10.50 6.23
C GLU A 14 -10.95 -9.81 7.30
N MET A 15 -10.87 -8.48 7.36
CA MET A 15 -11.68 -7.61 8.20
C MET A 15 -12.30 -6.49 7.35
N THR A 16 -13.63 -6.42 7.40
CA THR A 16 -14.39 -5.28 6.87
C THR A 16 -14.61 -4.26 7.98
N PHE A 17 -14.36 -2.99 7.70
CA PHE A 17 -14.54 -1.88 8.62
C PHE A 17 -15.16 -0.69 7.87
N LYS A 18 -15.55 0.36 8.60
CA LYS A 18 -16.26 1.52 8.02
C LYS A 18 -15.53 2.17 6.83
N GLY A 19 -14.19 2.11 6.82
CA GLY A 19 -13.35 2.72 5.79
C GLY A 19 -12.91 1.79 4.66
N GLY A 20 -13.23 0.50 4.72
CA GLY A 20 -12.77 -0.45 3.71
C GLY A 20 -12.71 -1.90 4.16
N VAL A 21 -11.93 -2.68 3.41
CA VAL A 21 -11.63 -4.09 3.68
C VAL A 21 -10.12 -4.24 3.74
N TYR A 22 -9.63 -4.94 4.76
CA TYR A 22 -8.26 -5.41 4.82
C TYR A 22 -8.25 -6.93 4.75
N ASP A 23 -7.43 -7.50 3.87
CA ASP A 23 -7.16 -8.92 3.77
C ASP A 23 -5.64 -9.13 3.86
N GLY A 24 -5.19 -9.84 4.88
CA GLY A 24 -3.76 -10.04 5.09
C GLY A 24 -3.39 -10.58 6.45
N ASP A 25 -2.14 -10.32 6.82
CA ASP A 25 -1.52 -10.80 8.05
C ASP A 25 -1.85 -9.90 9.26
N TRP A 26 -2.17 -10.55 10.37
CA TRP A 26 -2.51 -9.93 11.64
C TRP A 26 -1.62 -10.42 12.76
N LYS A 27 -1.36 -9.55 13.72
CA LYS A 27 -0.67 -9.88 14.98
C LYS A 27 -1.29 -9.08 16.12
N GLY A 28 -1.90 -9.76 17.09
CA GLY A 28 -2.54 -9.11 18.23
C GLY A 28 -3.56 -8.02 17.84
N GLY A 29 -4.36 -8.27 16.81
CA GLY A 29 -5.37 -7.35 16.29
C GLY A 29 -4.80 -6.21 15.44
N MET A 30 -3.50 -6.23 15.16
CA MET A 30 -2.82 -5.25 14.30
C MET A 30 -2.50 -5.83 12.93
N ARG A 31 -2.73 -5.04 11.87
CA ARG A 31 -2.19 -5.35 10.54
C ARG A 31 -0.67 -5.36 10.61
N GLU A 32 -0.06 -6.48 10.28
CA GLU A 32 1.37 -6.75 10.47
C GLU A 32 1.81 -7.84 9.50
N GLY A 33 2.79 -7.59 8.63
CA GLY A 33 3.16 -8.50 7.54
C GLY A 33 2.55 -8.09 6.21
N LYS A 34 2.24 -9.03 5.33
CA LYS A 34 1.70 -8.73 3.99
C LYS A 34 0.19 -8.56 4.04
N GLY A 35 -0.34 -7.66 3.22
CA GLY A 35 -1.78 -7.55 3.06
C GLY A 35 -2.22 -6.59 1.97
N ARG A 36 -3.50 -6.71 1.65
CA ARG A 36 -4.23 -5.85 0.74
C ARG A 36 -5.27 -5.04 1.49
N LEU A 37 -5.25 -3.73 1.29
CA LEU A 37 -6.20 -2.78 1.83
C LEU A 37 -6.99 -2.15 0.68
N THR A 38 -8.30 -2.32 0.71
CA THR A 38 -9.25 -1.72 -0.22
C THR A 38 -10.07 -0.68 0.54
N MET A 39 -9.84 0.60 0.26
CA MET A 39 -10.58 1.70 0.88
C MET A 39 -11.91 1.94 0.17
N THR A 40 -12.92 2.43 0.89
CA THR A 40 -14.23 2.77 0.33
C THR A 40 -14.19 3.89 -0.71
N ASN A 41 -13.15 4.73 -0.68
CA ASN A 41 -12.92 5.75 -1.71
C ASN A 41 -12.33 5.18 -3.02
N GLY A 42 -12.13 3.86 -3.12
CA GLY A 42 -11.54 3.19 -4.28
C GLY A 42 -10.01 3.07 -4.25
N THR A 43 -9.33 3.65 -3.25
CA THR A 43 -7.87 3.50 -3.10
C THR A 43 -7.53 2.06 -2.72
N LEU A 44 -6.59 1.46 -3.43
CA LEU A 44 -6.06 0.14 -3.14
C LEU A 44 -4.62 0.28 -2.65
N TYR A 45 -4.23 -0.55 -1.69
CA TYR A 45 -2.84 -0.76 -1.31
C TYR A 45 -2.57 -2.26 -1.20
N ASP A 46 -1.51 -2.73 -1.83
CA ASP A 46 -1.00 -4.10 -1.73
C ASP A 46 0.48 -4.02 -1.34
N GLY A 47 0.83 -4.52 -0.16
CA GLY A 47 2.19 -4.43 0.34
C GLY A 47 2.33 -4.83 1.79
N GLU A 48 3.41 -4.38 2.41
CA GLU A 48 3.70 -4.71 3.80
C GLU A 48 3.06 -3.71 4.77
N PHE A 49 2.80 -4.19 5.98
CA PHE A 49 2.24 -3.47 7.10
C PHE A 49 3.07 -3.74 8.35
N ARG A 50 3.22 -2.72 9.17
CA ARG A 50 3.85 -2.81 10.49
C ARG A 50 3.11 -1.92 11.47
N LYS A 51 2.65 -2.47 12.59
CA LYS A 51 1.88 -1.73 13.60
C LYS A 51 0.74 -0.92 12.98
N GLN A 52 -0.13 -1.56 12.19
CA GLN A 52 -1.29 -0.95 11.52
C GLN A 52 -0.99 0.00 10.35
N LYS A 53 0.28 0.29 10.03
CA LYS A 53 0.65 1.26 8.99
C LYS A 53 1.34 0.59 7.83
N GLN A 54 1.18 1.15 6.63
CA GLN A 54 1.96 0.74 5.45
C GLN A 54 3.46 0.84 5.76
N HIS A 55 4.20 -0.19 5.39
CA HIS A 55 5.63 -0.29 5.58
C HIS A 55 6.27 -1.11 4.45
N GLY A 56 7.60 -1.17 4.41
CA GLY A 56 8.32 -2.00 3.44
C GLY A 56 8.05 -1.58 2.00
N PHE A 57 7.95 -2.54 1.09
CA PHE A 57 7.55 -2.28 -0.29
C PHE A 57 6.03 -2.41 -0.45
N GLY A 58 5.44 -1.53 -1.25
CA GLY A 58 4.01 -1.58 -1.53
C GLY A 58 3.59 -0.86 -2.80
N VAL A 59 2.45 -1.29 -3.33
CA VAL A 59 1.78 -0.74 -4.50
C VAL A 59 0.49 -0.07 -4.07
N GLN A 60 0.37 1.23 -4.31
CA GLN A 60 -0.88 1.96 -4.13
C GLN A 60 -1.49 2.29 -5.48
N THR A 61 -2.77 1.97 -5.66
CA THR A 61 -3.55 2.39 -6.83
C THR A 61 -4.63 3.36 -6.38
N LEU A 62 -4.64 4.56 -6.95
CA LEU A 62 -5.68 5.55 -6.74
C LEU A 62 -6.89 5.27 -7.66
N PRO A 63 -8.09 5.81 -7.33
CA PRO A 63 -9.30 5.57 -8.11
C PRO A 63 -9.24 6.05 -9.56
N ASP A 64 -8.40 7.05 -9.84
CA ASP A 64 -8.13 7.60 -11.18
C ASP A 64 -7.16 6.74 -12.01
N GLY A 65 -6.64 5.66 -11.43
CA GLY A 65 -5.69 4.74 -12.06
C GLY A 65 -4.22 5.13 -11.86
N GLU A 66 -3.90 6.20 -11.13
CA GLU A 66 -2.52 6.48 -10.73
C GLU A 66 -1.98 5.35 -9.86
N VAL A 67 -0.82 4.79 -10.22
CA VAL A 67 -0.17 3.72 -9.45
C VAL A 67 1.18 4.19 -8.92
N TYR A 68 1.32 4.18 -7.60
CA TYR A 68 2.61 4.31 -6.91
C TYR A 68 3.17 2.93 -6.58
N ARG A 69 4.41 2.64 -6.96
CA ARG A 69 5.17 1.46 -6.53
C ARG A 69 6.47 1.92 -5.88
N GLY A 70 6.63 1.64 -4.59
CA GLY A 70 7.84 2.08 -3.88
C GLY A 70 7.84 1.70 -2.40
N GLY A 71 8.78 2.32 -1.69
CA GLY A 71 8.94 2.12 -0.25
C GLY A 71 7.87 2.87 0.56
N TRP A 72 7.61 2.35 1.75
CA TRP A 72 6.70 2.89 2.74
C TRP A 72 7.32 2.81 4.13
N ALA A 73 7.19 3.88 4.92
CA ALA A 73 7.43 3.81 6.35
C ALA A 73 6.42 4.63 7.14
N GLY A 74 5.82 3.99 8.14
CA GLY A 74 4.88 4.65 9.02
C GLY A 74 3.68 5.25 8.29
N GLY A 75 3.24 4.65 7.18
CA GLY A 75 2.13 5.13 6.37
C GLY A 75 2.48 6.24 5.38
N LEU A 76 3.76 6.62 5.29
CA LEU A 76 4.27 7.60 4.34
C LEU A 76 5.07 6.90 3.24
N ARG A 77 4.97 7.41 2.01
CA ARG A 77 5.80 6.99 0.88
C ARG A 77 7.27 7.35 1.16
N GLU A 78 8.18 6.38 1.08
CA GLU A 78 9.63 6.56 1.26
C GLU A 78 10.42 6.01 0.06
N GLY A 79 11.53 6.68 -0.29
CA GLY A 79 12.53 6.18 -1.25
C GLY A 79 12.31 6.57 -2.72
N GLU A 80 13.11 5.96 -3.60
CA GLU A 80 12.95 6.08 -5.05
C GLU A 80 11.80 5.19 -5.54
N SER A 81 10.94 5.69 -6.43
CA SER A 81 9.70 4.99 -6.80
C SER A 81 9.44 5.01 -8.29
N THR A 82 8.53 4.15 -8.75
CA THR A 82 8.04 4.18 -10.12
C THR A 82 6.55 4.53 -10.06
N CYS A 83 6.18 5.71 -10.56
CA CYS A 83 4.78 6.08 -10.78
C CYS A 83 4.39 5.63 -12.18
N MET A 84 3.36 4.80 -12.31
CA MET A 84 2.77 4.48 -13.61
C MET A 84 1.45 5.23 -13.72
N LEU A 85 1.29 6.00 -14.80
CA LEU A 85 0.04 6.65 -15.15
C LEU A 85 -0.94 5.57 -15.66
N GLY A 86 -2.23 5.77 -15.39
CA GLY A 86 -3.30 4.82 -15.75
C GLY A 86 -3.44 4.53 -17.25
N ASN A 87 -2.76 5.31 -18.11
CA ASN A 87 -2.69 5.11 -19.57
C ASN A 87 -1.59 4.14 -20.02
N GLY A 88 -0.80 3.58 -19.09
CA GLY A 88 0.33 2.69 -19.39
C GLY A 88 1.67 3.40 -19.58
N ASP A 89 1.71 4.73 -19.53
CA ASP A 89 2.96 5.49 -19.51
C ASP A 89 3.59 5.43 -18.10
N GLY A 90 4.82 4.94 -18.03
CA GLY A 90 5.57 4.79 -16.78
C GLY A 90 6.55 5.94 -16.55
N TYR A 91 6.45 6.58 -15.40
CA TYR A 91 7.47 7.47 -14.84
C TYR A 91 8.29 6.73 -13.78
N GLN A 92 9.60 6.60 -14.01
CA GLN A 92 10.53 6.04 -13.02
C GLN A 92 11.38 7.19 -12.46
N GLY A 93 11.24 7.53 -11.17
CA GLY A 93 11.96 8.66 -10.58
C GLY A 93 11.88 8.75 -9.05
N SER A 94 12.83 9.47 -8.46
CA SER A 94 13.00 9.58 -7.01
C SER A 94 11.91 10.43 -6.34
N PHE A 95 11.54 10.11 -5.09
CA PHE A 95 10.68 10.95 -4.25
C PHE A 95 11.39 11.26 -2.94
N VAL A 96 11.28 12.50 -2.47
CA VAL A 96 11.70 12.91 -1.13
C VAL A 96 10.53 13.62 -0.46
N ARG A 97 10.06 13.10 0.69
CA ARG A 97 8.97 13.68 1.50
C ARG A 97 7.63 13.82 0.75
N GLY A 98 7.28 12.83 -0.07
CA GLY A 98 5.97 12.76 -0.73
C GLY A 98 5.80 13.65 -1.96
N LEU A 99 6.84 14.37 -2.40
CA LEU A 99 6.85 15.13 -3.64
C LEU A 99 7.66 14.39 -4.72
N CYS A 100 7.12 14.28 -5.94
CA CYS A 100 7.87 13.81 -7.11
C CYS A 100 9.07 14.76 -7.29
N GLN A 101 10.28 14.31 -6.98
CA GLN A 101 11.49 15.10 -7.26
C GLN A 101 12.59 14.20 -7.81
N GLY A 102 12.83 14.33 -9.11
CA GLY A 102 13.93 13.69 -9.81
C GLY A 102 13.76 13.83 -11.33
N GLN A 103 14.84 13.75 -12.08
CA GLN A 103 14.79 13.59 -13.54
C GLN A 103 14.45 12.13 -13.85
N GLY A 104 13.16 11.80 -13.92
CA GLY A 104 12.73 10.47 -14.33
C GLY A 104 12.75 10.30 -15.85
N ARG A 105 13.18 9.12 -16.30
CA ARG A 105 13.24 8.79 -17.73
C ARG A 105 11.87 8.28 -18.17
N TRP A 106 11.18 9.05 -19.00
CA TRP A 106 9.98 8.59 -19.70
C TRP A 106 10.31 7.32 -20.49
N ARG A 107 9.52 6.27 -20.31
CA ARG A 107 9.41 5.18 -21.28
C ARG A 107 7.97 5.13 -21.76
N SER A 108 7.74 5.69 -22.95
CA SER A 108 6.52 5.39 -23.72
C SER A 108 6.67 4.00 -24.33
N LYS A 109 5.55 3.30 -24.50
CA LYS A 109 5.49 2.13 -25.37
C LYS A 109 5.04 2.57 -26.76
#